data_AF-A0A7X3XVL4-F1
#
_entry.id   AF-A0A7X3XVL4-F1
#
_cell.length_a   1.000
_cell.length_b   1.000
_cell.length_c   1.000
_cell.angle_alpha   90.00
_cell.angle_beta   90.00
_cell.angle_gamma   90.00
#
_symmetry.space_group_name_H-M   'P 1'
#
loop_
_entity.id
_entity.type
_entity.pdbx_description
1 polymer ?
#
loop_
_entity_poly.entity_id
_entity_poly.type
_entity_poly.pdbx_seq_one_letter_code
_entity_poly.pdbx_strand_id
1 'polypeptide(L)'
;MNSDPTQSHPRSAHAAAVRRTTPGDKADVERRGGRGHRAHALLESVLVANRGEIALRVIRGARELGIRTIAVFSEADRGSPHVMHADEAYCVGPARASESYLAVDRILDVARRSRAQAVHPGYGFLAERGDFAEAVVDAGHVFVGPAASTIRAMGDKTEARQRMAAAGVPVVPGTNTSLGSRSEARRAAESVGFPVVLKAAAGGGGKGMRVVRTVDEVGGAFDAAVRESEAAFGDGSVYVERYLERPRHIEIQLFGDTHGNVVHLFERECSIQRRHQKLVEEAPSPLIGPEERRRMGAAAARAARAVDYVGAGTVEFLHAGGEFFFLEMNTRLQVEHPVTELVTGVDLVEWQFRVASGEPLPLRQEEIPLRGHALECRITSESPFDGFLPVTGIVDEFVPPHGAGVRWDGGIARGSEIGLHYDPLLGKLITWAPDRRGTVQRMKRALGELRIGGIATCAPLLSRIMDEPDFREGRLSTAYLTEHPDLLDAAMSAAEREALIAASALLEHRRREERAAPRIGGGGTPLGDWQRRAHG
;
A
#
# COMPACT_ATOMS: atom_id res chain seq x y z
N MET A 1 -26.15 45.02 -69.75
CA MET A 1 -25.35 45.62 -70.84
C MET A 1 -24.15 44.71 -71.08
N ASN A 2 -23.82 44.47 -72.36
CA ASN A 2 -22.60 43.96 -73.03
C ASN A 2 -21.38 43.51 -72.16
N SER A 3 -20.54 42.53 -72.55
CA SER A 3 -20.52 41.60 -73.71
C SER A 3 -19.37 40.57 -73.56
N ASP A 4 -19.45 39.49 -74.36
CA ASP A 4 -18.45 38.40 -74.57
C ASP A 4 -17.36 38.82 -75.62
N PRO A 5 -16.45 37.98 -76.20
CA PRO A 5 -15.49 36.96 -75.69
C PRO A 5 -14.04 37.08 -76.31
N THR A 6 -13.25 35.97 -76.25
CA THR A 6 -12.05 35.56 -77.05
C THR A 6 -10.67 35.97 -76.48
N GLN A 7 -9.56 35.20 -76.56
CA GLN A 7 -9.20 33.85 -77.09
C GLN A 7 -7.85 33.37 -76.43
N SER A 8 -7.22 32.18 -76.60
CA SER A 8 -7.45 30.95 -77.40
C SER A 8 -6.93 29.65 -76.71
N HIS A 9 -5.91 28.94 -77.24
CA HIS A 9 -5.37 27.60 -76.85
C HIS A 9 -3.99 27.35 -77.53
N PRO A 10 -3.11 26.38 -77.10
CA PRO A 10 -3.27 24.93 -77.40
C PRO A 10 -2.78 23.92 -76.32
N ARG A 11 -2.88 22.61 -76.64
CA ARG A 11 -2.75 21.42 -75.76
C ARG A 11 -1.70 20.40 -76.23
N SER A 12 -1.10 19.65 -75.30
CA SER A 12 -0.89 18.17 -75.32
C SER A 12 -0.29 17.73 -73.96
N ALA A 13 -0.58 16.60 -73.27
CA ALA A 13 -1.17 15.28 -73.55
C ALA A 13 -0.18 14.17 -73.95
N HIS A 14 0.20 13.31 -72.98
CA HIS A 14 0.61 11.88 -73.02
C HIS A 14 1.31 11.55 -71.68
N ALA A 15 1.43 10.32 -71.16
CA ALA A 15 0.74 9.03 -71.21
C ALA A 15 1.62 8.08 -70.34
N ALA A 16 1.05 7.03 -69.75
CA ALA A 16 1.66 6.21 -68.70
C ALA A 16 3.01 5.51 -69.03
N ALA A 17 3.81 5.24 -67.99
CA ALA A 17 4.82 4.19 -67.99
C ALA A 17 4.97 3.53 -66.60
N VAL A 18 4.41 2.33 -66.43
CA VAL A 18 4.67 1.45 -65.28
C VAL A 18 5.99 0.72 -65.51
N ARG A 19 6.95 0.81 -64.59
CA ARG A 19 8.15 -0.06 -64.59
C ARG A 19 8.02 -1.13 -63.51
N ARG A 20 7.96 -2.39 -63.94
CA ARG A 20 8.24 -3.56 -63.10
C ARG A 20 9.73 -3.61 -62.77
N THR A 21 10.08 -3.85 -61.53
CA THR A 21 11.40 -4.36 -61.14
C THR A 21 11.31 -5.84 -60.81
N THR A 22 12.25 -6.62 -61.33
CA THR A 22 12.31 -8.09 -61.20
C THR A 22 12.96 -8.52 -59.88
N PRO A 23 12.64 -9.71 -59.35
CA PRO A 23 13.29 -10.24 -58.15
C PRO A 23 14.67 -10.83 -58.48
N GLY A 24 15.70 -10.32 -57.82
CA GLY A 24 17.09 -10.78 -57.90
C GLY A 24 17.94 -10.07 -56.85
N ASP A 25 19.00 -10.73 -56.38
CA ASP A 25 20.02 -10.21 -55.47
C ASP A 25 19.55 -9.75 -54.07
N LYS A 26 19.01 -10.72 -53.32
CA LYS A 26 19.15 -10.77 -51.86
C LYS A 26 20.30 -11.71 -51.47
N ALA A 27 21.52 -11.19 -51.45
CA ALA A 27 22.68 -11.78 -50.75
C ALA A 27 23.70 -10.68 -50.44
N ASP A 28 24.55 -10.91 -49.43
CA ASP A 28 25.77 -10.14 -49.12
C ASP A 28 25.66 -8.64 -48.76
N VAL A 29 24.81 -8.31 -47.77
CA VAL A 29 25.10 -7.20 -46.82
C VAL A 29 24.86 -7.62 -45.35
N GLU A 30 25.25 -8.84 -44.98
CA GLU A 30 25.46 -9.22 -43.58
C GLU A 30 26.95 -9.47 -43.33
N ARG A 31 27.61 -8.55 -42.61
CA ARG A 31 28.86 -8.69 -41.80
C ARG A 31 29.67 -7.39 -41.75
N ARG A 32 29.16 -6.36 -41.06
CA ARG A 32 30.01 -5.40 -40.31
C ARG A 32 29.35 -5.14 -38.97
N GLY A 33 30.05 -5.49 -37.90
CA GLY A 33 29.48 -5.54 -36.56
C GLY A 33 29.23 -4.15 -35.97
N GLY A 34 27.96 -3.81 -35.76
CA GLY A 34 27.57 -2.88 -34.71
C GLY A 34 27.33 -3.66 -33.42
N ARG A 35 27.83 -3.16 -32.28
CA ARG A 35 27.32 -3.58 -30.96
C ARG A 35 25.93 -2.99 -30.79
N GLY A 36 24.93 -3.66 -31.38
CA GLY A 36 23.53 -3.28 -31.20
C GLY A 36 23.20 -3.29 -29.71
N HIS A 37 22.57 -2.22 -29.23
CA HIS A 37 21.88 -2.27 -27.95
C HIS A 37 20.88 -3.44 -28.05
N ARG A 38 21.03 -4.45 -27.19
CA ARG A 38 19.93 -5.41 -27.03
C ARG A 38 18.76 -4.59 -26.52
N ALA A 39 17.67 -4.55 -27.28
CA ALA A 39 16.40 -4.14 -26.71
C ALA A 39 16.18 -5.02 -25.48
N HIS A 40 16.00 -4.39 -24.32
CA HIS A 40 15.78 -5.11 -23.08
C HIS A 40 14.45 -5.87 -23.25
N ALA A 41 14.54 -7.20 -23.33
CA ALA A 41 13.35 -8.03 -23.35
C ALA A 41 12.74 -7.99 -21.96
N LEU A 42 11.45 -7.70 -21.88
CA LEU A 42 10.71 -7.72 -20.63
C LEU A 42 10.81 -9.11 -19.99
N LEU A 43 10.88 -9.17 -18.66
CA LEU A 43 10.88 -10.41 -17.88
C LEU A 43 9.76 -11.36 -18.33
N GLU A 44 10.08 -12.62 -18.59
CA GLU A 44 9.12 -13.64 -19.05
C GLU A 44 8.42 -14.34 -17.88
N SER A 45 8.99 -14.31 -16.67
CA SER A 45 8.36 -14.90 -15.48
C SER A 45 8.79 -14.31 -14.14
N VAL A 46 7.84 -14.22 -13.21
CA VAL A 46 8.02 -13.69 -11.85
C VAL A 46 7.45 -14.62 -10.78
N LEU A 47 8.25 -14.92 -9.76
CA LEU A 47 7.78 -15.45 -8.49
C LEU A 47 7.40 -14.30 -7.56
N VAL A 48 6.18 -14.33 -7.01
CA VAL A 48 5.70 -13.31 -6.08
C VAL A 48 5.85 -13.83 -4.66
N ALA A 49 6.89 -13.35 -3.97
CA ALA A 49 7.30 -13.80 -2.63
C ALA A 49 6.46 -13.11 -1.52
N ASN A 50 5.13 -13.13 -1.67
CA ASN A 50 4.19 -12.49 -0.76
C ASN A 50 2.82 -13.21 -0.78
N ARG A 51 1.80 -12.63 -0.12
CA ARG A 51 0.44 -13.17 0.00
C ARG A 51 -0.63 -12.09 -0.21
N GLY A 52 -1.90 -12.51 -0.14
CA GLY A 52 -3.04 -11.60 0.02
C GLY A 52 -3.20 -10.61 -1.14
N GLU A 53 -3.59 -9.38 -0.81
CA GLU A 53 -3.94 -8.36 -1.81
C GLU A 53 -2.73 -7.98 -2.69
N ILE A 54 -1.55 -7.75 -2.10
CA ILE A 54 -0.36 -7.33 -2.84
C ILE A 54 0.14 -8.42 -3.78
N ALA A 55 0.08 -9.69 -3.38
CA ALA A 55 0.42 -10.78 -4.28
C ALA A 55 -0.52 -10.79 -5.50
N LEU A 56 -1.82 -10.60 -5.29
CA LEU A 56 -2.80 -10.51 -6.37
C LEU A 56 -2.62 -9.27 -7.25
N ARG A 57 -2.27 -8.11 -6.68
CA ARG A 57 -1.95 -6.86 -7.41
C ARG A 57 -0.75 -7.03 -8.32
N VAL A 58 0.31 -7.68 -7.84
CA VAL A 58 1.52 -7.98 -8.62
C VAL A 58 1.24 -9.00 -9.71
N ILE A 59 0.48 -10.06 -9.41
CA ILE A 59 0.05 -11.06 -10.40
C ILE A 59 -0.76 -10.40 -11.53
N ARG A 60 -1.70 -9.49 -11.22
CA ARG A 60 -2.48 -8.77 -12.24
C ARG A 60 -1.59 -7.94 -13.18
N GLY A 61 -0.72 -7.10 -12.63
CA GLY A 61 0.19 -6.27 -13.44
C GLY A 61 1.16 -7.11 -14.29
N ALA A 62 1.67 -8.22 -13.74
CA ALA A 62 2.49 -9.17 -14.49
C ALA A 62 1.73 -9.81 -15.67
N ARG A 63 0.48 -10.23 -15.45
CA ARG A 63 -0.36 -10.86 -16.49
C ARG A 63 -0.75 -9.90 -17.62
N GLU A 64 -1.02 -8.64 -17.30
CA GLU A 64 -1.31 -7.59 -18.29
C GLU A 64 -0.11 -7.32 -19.22
N LEU A 65 1.11 -7.56 -18.72
CA LEU A 65 2.36 -7.51 -19.47
C LEU A 65 2.75 -8.85 -20.13
N GLY A 66 1.96 -9.92 -19.98
CA GLY A 66 2.26 -11.25 -20.52
C GLY A 66 3.33 -12.05 -19.77
N ILE A 67 3.70 -11.61 -18.56
CA ILE A 67 4.70 -12.25 -17.70
C ILE A 67 4.05 -13.44 -16.98
N ARG A 68 4.65 -14.64 -17.06
CA ARG A 68 4.17 -15.84 -16.34
C ARG A 68 4.32 -15.65 -14.83
N THR A 69 3.27 -15.97 -14.08
CA THR A 69 3.17 -15.70 -12.64
C THR A 69 3.27 -16.95 -11.78
N ILE A 70 4.14 -16.92 -10.77
CA ILE A 70 4.31 -18.01 -9.79
C ILE A 70 4.00 -17.48 -8.39
N ALA A 71 2.96 -18.02 -7.74
CA ALA A 71 2.63 -17.73 -6.35
C ALA A 71 3.35 -18.68 -5.38
N VAL A 72 3.71 -18.17 -4.20
CA VAL A 72 3.99 -19.00 -3.02
C VAL A 72 2.85 -18.89 -2.01
N PHE A 73 2.57 -19.98 -1.30
CA PHE A 73 1.53 -19.99 -0.26
C PHE A 73 1.89 -20.83 0.97
N SER A 74 1.37 -20.46 2.12
CA SER A 74 1.34 -21.32 3.30
C SER A 74 0.14 -22.27 3.24
N GLU A 75 0.12 -23.33 4.05
CA GLU A 75 -1.04 -24.23 4.15
C GLU A 75 -2.35 -23.50 4.47
N ALA A 76 -2.32 -22.41 5.24
CA ALA A 76 -3.48 -21.58 5.56
C ALA A 76 -3.96 -20.74 4.36
N ASP A 77 -3.05 -20.26 3.51
CA ASP A 77 -3.37 -19.47 2.32
C ASP A 77 -3.73 -20.32 1.08
N ARG A 78 -3.92 -21.65 1.23
CA ARG A 78 -4.21 -22.57 0.11
C ARG A 78 -5.44 -22.16 -0.73
N GLY A 79 -6.46 -21.58 -0.09
CA GLY A 79 -7.67 -21.08 -0.75
C GLY A 79 -7.63 -19.59 -1.10
N SER A 80 -6.52 -18.89 -0.85
CA SER A 80 -6.44 -17.44 -0.98
C SER A 80 -6.46 -17.00 -2.46
N PRO A 81 -7.12 -15.88 -2.80
CA PRO A 81 -7.27 -15.42 -4.18
C PRO A 81 -5.97 -15.33 -4.99
N HIS A 82 -4.83 -14.95 -4.39
CA HIS A 82 -3.56 -14.86 -5.12
C HIS A 82 -3.05 -16.21 -5.62
N VAL A 83 -3.34 -17.30 -4.90
CA VAL A 83 -3.02 -18.68 -5.32
C VAL A 83 -3.83 -19.06 -6.56
N MET A 84 -5.10 -18.66 -6.60
CA MET A 84 -6.03 -19.01 -7.68
C MET A 84 -5.87 -18.19 -8.97
N HIS A 85 -5.13 -17.08 -8.92
CA HIS A 85 -4.91 -16.18 -10.08
C HIS A 85 -3.51 -16.31 -10.72
N ALA A 86 -2.56 -16.95 -10.04
CA ALA A 86 -1.25 -17.25 -10.60
C ALA A 86 -1.32 -18.39 -11.64
N ASP A 87 -0.37 -18.42 -12.57
CA ASP A 87 -0.27 -19.52 -13.55
C ASP A 87 0.27 -20.81 -12.89
N GLU A 88 1.11 -20.67 -11.87
CA GLU A 88 1.61 -21.75 -11.01
C GLU A 88 1.59 -21.33 -9.54
N ALA A 89 1.39 -22.29 -8.62
CA ALA A 89 1.44 -22.01 -7.19
C ALA A 89 2.11 -23.14 -6.39
N TYR A 90 2.95 -22.77 -5.42
CA TYR A 90 3.74 -23.71 -4.61
C TYR A 90 3.58 -23.47 -3.11
N CYS A 91 3.31 -24.55 -2.37
CA CYS A 91 3.24 -24.50 -0.92
C CYS A 91 4.66 -24.41 -0.32
N VAL A 92 4.94 -23.36 0.46
CA VAL A 92 6.24 -23.11 1.11
C VAL A 92 6.26 -23.44 2.60
N GLY A 93 5.14 -23.86 3.21
CA GLY A 93 5.15 -24.37 4.59
C GLY A 93 3.85 -24.20 5.36
N PRO A 94 3.86 -24.47 6.68
CA PRO A 94 2.72 -24.28 7.56
C PRO A 94 2.40 -22.79 7.75
N ALA A 95 1.28 -22.51 8.40
CA ALA A 95 0.75 -21.16 8.56
C ALA A 95 1.71 -20.15 9.23
N ARG A 96 2.59 -20.60 10.13
CA ARG A 96 3.53 -19.70 10.82
C ARG A 96 4.51 -19.06 9.83
N ALA A 97 4.49 -17.73 9.71
CA ALA A 97 5.29 -17.00 8.71
C ALA A 97 6.79 -17.30 8.75
N SER A 98 7.38 -17.54 9.93
CA SER A 98 8.81 -17.93 10.07
C SER A 98 9.16 -19.26 9.42
N GLU A 99 8.17 -20.10 9.12
CA GLU A 99 8.31 -21.42 8.50
C GLU A 99 7.75 -21.45 7.06
N SER A 100 7.27 -20.32 6.54
CA SER A 100 6.69 -20.18 5.20
C SER A 100 7.16 -18.89 4.52
N TYR A 101 6.44 -17.78 4.65
CA TYR A 101 6.72 -16.53 3.93
C TYR A 101 8.04 -15.82 4.30
N LEU A 102 8.68 -16.20 5.40
CA LEU A 102 10.02 -15.72 5.80
C LEU A 102 11.11 -16.78 5.59
N ALA A 103 10.77 -17.98 5.09
CA ALA A 103 11.71 -19.09 4.89
C ALA A 103 12.41 -18.95 3.53
N VAL A 104 13.47 -18.12 3.50
CA VAL A 104 14.25 -17.77 2.30
C VAL A 104 14.61 -19.00 1.45
N ASP A 105 15.16 -20.06 2.07
CA ASP A 105 15.59 -21.27 1.34
C ASP A 105 14.44 -21.95 0.58
N ARG A 106 13.22 -21.93 1.14
CA ARG A 106 12.03 -22.53 0.52
C ARG A 106 11.51 -21.69 -0.64
N ILE A 107 11.58 -20.36 -0.52
CA ILE A 107 11.22 -19.44 -1.60
C ILE A 107 12.21 -19.58 -2.77
N LEU A 108 13.50 -19.69 -2.48
CA LEU A 108 14.54 -19.90 -3.50
C LEU A 108 14.52 -21.31 -4.12
N ASP A 109 14.14 -22.35 -3.36
CA ASP A 109 13.85 -23.69 -3.94
C ASP A 109 12.72 -23.60 -4.98
N VAL A 110 11.61 -22.94 -4.65
CA VAL A 110 10.51 -22.73 -5.60
C VAL A 110 10.97 -21.92 -6.82
N ALA A 111 11.70 -20.82 -6.63
CA ALA A 111 12.18 -19.97 -7.72
C ALA A 111 13.04 -20.76 -8.74
N ARG A 112 13.92 -21.65 -8.25
CA ARG A 112 14.73 -22.54 -9.09
C ARG A 112 13.88 -23.60 -9.78
N ARG A 113 12.95 -24.24 -9.07
CA ARG A 113 12.09 -25.32 -9.60
C ARG A 113 11.11 -24.84 -10.65
N SER A 114 10.48 -23.68 -10.46
CA SER A 114 9.56 -23.06 -11.42
C SER A 114 10.29 -22.26 -12.52
N ARG A 115 11.62 -22.14 -12.42
CA ARG A 115 12.48 -21.37 -13.33
C ARG A 115 12.00 -19.92 -13.48
N ALA A 116 11.66 -19.28 -12.36
CA ALA A 116 11.32 -17.87 -12.34
C ALA A 116 12.54 -17.04 -12.78
N GLN A 117 12.34 -15.99 -13.58
CA GLN A 117 13.43 -15.06 -13.93
C GLN A 117 13.60 -13.99 -12.86
N ALA A 118 12.48 -13.53 -12.28
CA ALA A 118 12.46 -12.53 -11.23
C ALA A 118 11.76 -13.00 -9.96
N VAL A 119 12.08 -12.35 -8.83
CA VAL A 119 11.35 -12.46 -7.57
C VAL A 119 10.85 -11.07 -7.18
N HIS A 120 9.52 -10.90 -7.11
CA HIS A 120 8.89 -9.69 -6.64
C HIS A 120 8.48 -9.85 -5.17
N PRO A 121 9.03 -9.06 -4.23
CA PRO A 121 8.80 -9.29 -2.80
C PRO A 121 7.51 -8.68 -2.27
N GLY A 122 6.85 -7.77 -3.02
CA GLY A 122 5.67 -7.05 -2.55
C GLY A 122 6.03 -6.02 -1.49
N TYR A 123 5.31 -6.01 -0.37
CA TYR A 123 5.64 -5.22 0.82
C TYR A 123 5.57 -6.07 2.09
N GLY A 124 6.25 -5.64 3.15
CA GLY A 124 6.41 -6.46 4.36
C GLY A 124 7.22 -7.75 4.11
N PHE A 125 7.08 -8.73 5.01
CA PHE A 125 7.82 -10.00 4.99
C PHE A 125 9.33 -9.84 4.74
N LEU A 126 9.78 -10.13 3.51
CA LEU A 126 11.19 -10.10 3.10
C LEU A 126 11.55 -8.89 2.22
N ALA A 127 10.59 -8.01 1.91
CA ALA A 127 10.76 -6.92 0.94
C ALA A 127 11.83 -5.88 1.32
N GLU A 128 12.10 -5.70 2.62
CA GLU A 128 13.12 -4.78 3.13
C GLU A 128 14.26 -5.53 3.83
N ARG A 129 14.52 -6.79 3.41
CA ARG A 129 15.65 -7.57 3.89
C ARG A 129 16.73 -7.64 2.82
N GLY A 130 17.81 -6.87 3.02
CA GLY A 130 18.96 -6.87 2.10
C GLY A 130 19.54 -8.28 1.87
N ASP A 131 19.61 -9.10 2.91
CA ASP A 131 20.08 -10.50 2.80
C ASP A 131 19.21 -11.37 1.89
N PHE A 132 17.90 -11.08 1.80
CA PHE A 132 17.01 -11.77 0.88
C PHE A 132 17.22 -11.29 -0.56
N ALA A 133 17.34 -9.96 -0.77
CA ALA A 133 17.64 -9.40 -2.08
C ALA A 133 18.98 -9.93 -2.63
N GLU A 134 20.00 -10.02 -1.78
CA GLU A 134 21.30 -10.62 -2.09
C GLU A 134 21.17 -12.12 -2.44
N ALA A 135 20.49 -12.91 -1.59
CA ALA A 135 20.29 -14.34 -1.85
C ALA A 135 19.45 -14.65 -3.11
N VAL A 136 18.54 -13.75 -3.52
CA VAL A 136 17.82 -13.83 -4.79
C VAL A 136 18.77 -13.63 -5.98
N VAL A 137 19.64 -12.62 -5.92
CA VAL A 137 20.63 -12.32 -6.96
C VAL A 137 21.70 -13.41 -7.05
N ASP A 138 22.23 -13.88 -5.92
CA ASP A 138 23.20 -14.99 -5.84
C ASP A 138 22.64 -16.31 -6.36
N ALA A 139 21.32 -16.52 -6.24
CA ALA A 139 20.62 -17.65 -6.83
C ALA A 139 20.39 -17.52 -8.36
N GLY A 140 20.78 -16.40 -8.97
CA GLY A 140 20.67 -16.14 -10.41
C GLY A 140 19.33 -15.55 -10.85
N HIS A 141 18.54 -14.98 -9.93
CA HIS A 141 17.25 -14.37 -10.22
C HIS A 141 17.31 -12.84 -10.07
N VAL A 142 16.46 -12.11 -10.80
CA VAL A 142 16.30 -10.66 -10.65
C VAL A 142 15.47 -10.35 -9.40
N PHE A 143 16.00 -9.57 -8.46
CA PHE A 143 15.20 -9.00 -7.37
C PHE A 143 14.46 -7.75 -7.88
N VAL A 144 13.12 -7.73 -7.79
CA VAL A 144 12.32 -6.58 -8.26
C VAL A 144 12.23 -5.51 -7.16
N GLY A 145 13.31 -4.74 -7.03
CA GLY A 145 13.47 -3.67 -6.04
C GLY A 145 14.89 -3.08 -6.06
N PRO A 146 15.25 -2.24 -5.07
CA PRO A 146 16.59 -1.68 -4.95
C PRO A 146 17.65 -2.73 -4.57
N ALA A 147 18.92 -2.37 -4.70
CA ALA A 147 20.03 -3.23 -4.36
C ALA A 147 20.08 -3.57 -2.84
N ALA A 148 20.61 -4.75 -2.51
CA ALA A 148 20.75 -5.22 -1.13
C ALA A 148 21.50 -4.24 -0.21
N SER A 149 22.52 -3.56 -0.73
CA SER A 149 23.27 -2.50 -0.04
C SER A 149 22.39 -1.29 0.28
N THR A 150 21.58 -0.83 -0.67
CA THR A 150 20.62 0.29 -0.49
C THR A 150 19.54 -0.06 0.54
N ILE A 151 19.03 -1.30 0.52
CA ILE A 151 18.06 -1.79 1.52
C ILE A 151 18.67 -1.76 2.93
N ARG A 152 19.90 -2.27 3.11
CA ARG A 152 20.61 -2.24 4.40
C ARG A 152 20.86 -0.81 4.88
N ALA A 153 21.40 0.05 4.01
CA ALA A 153 21.78 1.43 4.33
C ALA A 153 20.58 2.33 4.69
N MET A 154 19.39 2.05 4.15
CA MET A 154 18.16 2.78 4.47
C MET A 154 17.33 2.13 5.58
N GLY A 155 17.54 0.84 5.86
CA GLY A 155 16.96 0.14 7.01
C GLY A 155 17.64 0.49 8.34
N ASP A 156 18.92 0.86 8.34
CA ASP A 156 19.58 1.45 9.50
C ASP A 156 19.18 2.93 9.63
N LYS A 157 18.44 3.26 10.70
CA LYS A 157 17.93 4.63 10.96
C LYS A 157 19.05 5.67 11.09
N THR A 158 20.20 5.28 11.64
CA THR A 158 21.33 6.17 11.90
C THR A 158 22.06 6.45 10.59
N GLU A 159 22.37 5.41 9.83
CA GLU A 159 23.01 5.52 8.52
C GLU A 159 22.11 6.27 7.53
N ALA A 160 20.82 5.93 7.46
CA ALA A 160 19.83 6.62 6.65
C ALA A 160 19.80 8.13 6.97
N ARG A 161 19.64 8.51 8.25
CA ARG A 161 19.63 9.91 8.70
C ARG A 161 20.92 10.64 8.31
N GLN A 162 22.09 10.01 8.48
CA GLN A 162 23.38 10.61 8.12
C GLN A 162 23.49 10.83 6.60
N ARG A 163 23.11 9.85 5.78
CA ARG A 163 23.06 9.96 4.31
C ARG A 163 22.10 11.06 3.86
N MET A 164 20.92 11.14 4.45
CA MET A 164 19.92 12.16 4.12
C MET A 164 20.40 13.57 4.48
N ALA A 165 21.00 13.76 5.66
CA ALA A 165 21.60 15.03 6.04
C ALA A 165 22.74 15.44 5.08
N ALA A 166 23.62 14.50 4.71
CA ALA A 166 24.69 14.74 3.73
C ALA A 166 24.15 15.08 2.33
N ALA A 167 23.00 14.52 1.93
CA ALA A 167 22.30 14.82 0.68
C ALA A 167 21.51 16.15 0.69
N GLY A 168 21.59 16.93 1.78
CA GLY A 168 20.83 18.17 1.94
C GLY A 168 19.32 17.93 2.01
N VAL A 169 18.89 16.79 2.56
CA VAL A 169 17.50 16.51 2.91
C VAL A 169 17.31 16.96 4.37
N PRO A 170 16.28 17.77 4.69
CA PRO A 170 16.04 18.19 6.07
C PRO A 170 15.83 16.98 6.99
N VAL A 171 16.51 16.93 8.13
CA VAL A 171 16.34 15.92 9.20
C VAL A 171 15.91 16.63 10.48
N VAL A 172 15.17 15.95 11.36
CA VAL A 172 14.68 16.54 12.62
C VAL A 172 15.89 17.05 13.44
N PRO A 173 15.93 18.34 13.86
CA PRO A 173 17.04 18.85 14.68
C PRO A 173 17.23 18.01 15.94
N GLY A 174 18.45 17.59 16.24
CA GLY A 174 18.73 16.64 17.31
C GLY A 174 20.19 16.16 17.32
N THR A 175 20.54 15.30 18.28
CA THR A 175 21.87 14.68 18.33
C THR A 175 21.96 13.47 17.40
N ASN A 176 23.10 13.32 16.74
CA ASN A 176 23.41 12.17 15.87
C ASN A 176 24.20 11.07 16.62
N THR A 177 24.41 11.23 17.92
CA THR A 177 25.14 10.33 18.81
C THR A 177 24.35 10.11 20.10
N SER A 178 24.61 8.96 20.73
CA SER A 178 24.11 8.64 22.08
C SER A 178 24.67 9.62 23.12
N LEU A 179 23.86 9.94 24.12
CA LEU A 179 24.14 10.87 25.22
C LEU A 179 24.64 10.08 26.44
N GLY A 180 25.86 10.34 26.90
CA GLY A 180 26.48 9.61 28.00
C GLY A 180 26.13 10.09 29.41
N SER A 181 25.40 11.21 29.56
CA SER A 181 25.04 11.74 30.88
C SER A 181 23.86 12.71 30.87
N ARG A 182 23.19 12.89 32.02
CA ARG A 182 22.18 13.94 32.24
C ARG A 182 22.68 15.34 31.85
N SER A 183 23.94 15.65 32.17
CA SER A 183 24.56 16.95 31.88
C SER A 183 24.74 17.19 30.39
N GLU A 184 25.00 16.13 29.62
CA GLU A 184 25.08 16.18 28.16
C GLU A 184 23.68 16.28 27.53
N ALA A 185 22.74 15.46 28.00
CA ALA A 185 21.33 15.52 27.59
C ALA A 185 20.73 16.91 27.82
N ARG A 186 21.06 17.57 28.94
CA ARG A 186 20.66 18.95 29.21
C ARG A 186 21.21 19.94 28.18
N ARG A 187 22.53 19.95 27.94
CA ARG A 187 23.13 20.86 26.95
C ARG A 187 22.58 20.62 25.54
N ALA A 188 22.35 19.36 25.18
CA ALA A 188 21.78 19.00 23.90
C ALA A 188 20.31 19.47 23.77
N ALA A 189 19.48 19.28 24.81
CA ALA A 189 18.12 19.78 24.84
C ALA A 189 18.04 21.32 24.77
N GLU A 190 18.89 22.03 25.52
CA GLU A 190 19.00 23.50 25.47
C GLU A 190 19.44 24.00 24.08
N SER A 191 20.34 23.27 23.40
CA SER A 191 20.81 23.60 22.04
C SER A 191 19.78 23.32 20.94
N VAL A 192 18.96 22.27 21.09
CA VAL A 192 17.87 21.93 20.15
C VAL A 192 16.66 22.86 20.32
N GLY A 193 16.41 23.31 21.56
CA GLY A 193 15.25 24.12 21.93
C GLY A 193 14.03 23.27 22.31
N PHE A 194 13.36 23.64 23.40
CA PHE A 194 12.19 22.93 23.91
C PHE A 194 10.90 23.26 23.10
N PRO A 195 9.95 22.32 22.99
CA PRO A 195 9.97 20.97 23.54
C PRO A 195 10.88 20.02 22.76
N VAL A 196 11.52 19.09 23.47
CA VAL A 196 12.35 18.02 22.89
C VAL A 196 11.77 16.65 23.23
N VAL A 197 12.22 15.62 22.53
CA VAL A 197 11.94 14.22 22.84
C VAL A 197 13.24 13.46 23.03
N LEU A 198 13.37 12.78 24.16
CA LEU A 198 14.43 11.80 24.40
C LEU A 198 13.97 10.45 23.88
N LYS A 199 14.81 9.80 23.07
CA LYS A 199 14.50 8.53 22.38
C LYS A 199 15.59 7.49 22.63
N ALA A 200 15.19 6.26 22.87
CA ALA A 200 16.06 5.08 22.83
C ALA A 200 16.61 4.84 21.41
N ALA A 201 17.92 4.59 21.25
CA ALA A 201 18.55 4.32 19.95
C ALA A 201 18.03 3.03 19.30
N ALA A 202 17.92 1.96 20.10
CA ALA A 202 17.31 0.69 19.68
C ALA A 202 15.76 0.73 19.61
N GLY A 203 15.13 1.88 19.88
CA GLY A 203 13.69 2.04 19.97
C GLY A 203 12.94 1.95 18.63
N GLY A 204 11.83 1.21 18.62
CA GLY A 204 10.90 1.12 17.49
C GLY A 204 9.44 1.24 17.94
N GLY A 205 8.56 1.71 17.03
CA GLY A 205 7.11 1.73 17.26
C GLY A 205 6.63 2.63 18.42
N GLY A 206 7.33 3.73 18.68
CA GLY A 206 6.93 4.75 19.67
C GLY A 206 7.21 4.42 21.14
N LYS A 207 7.83 3.27 21.45
CA LYS A 207 8.30 2.91 22.80
C LYS A 207 9.65 3.58 23.12
N GLY A 208 9.94 3.86 24.38
CA GLY A 208 11.19 4.52 24.78
C GLY A 208 11.30 5.99 24.35
N MET A 209 10.16 6.69 24.18
CA MET A 209 10.11 8.11 23.84
C MET A 209 9.56 8.94 25.01
N ARG A 210 10.26 10.00 25.42
CA ARG A 210 9.79 10.91 26.48
C ARG A 210 9.86 12.36 26.02
N VAL A 211 8.71 13.01 25.94
CA VAL A 211 8.61 14.44 25.66
C VAL A 211 9.04 15.21 26.89
N VAL A 212 9.89 16.21 26.69
CA VAL A 212 10.47 17.08 27.72
C VAL A 212 10.18 18.51 27.29
N ARG A 213 9.44 19.25 28.12
CA ARG A 213 8.96 20.60 27.83
C ARG A 213 9.79 21.68 28.53
N THR A 214 10.48 21.33 29.60
CA THR A 214 11.32 22.26 30.37
C THR A 214 12.69 21.65 30.71
N VAL A 215 13.66 22.50 31.05
CA VAL A 215 15.03 22.07 31.40
C VAL A 215 15.08 21.18 32.64
N ASP A 216 14.19 21.41 33.61
CA ASP A 216 14.16 20.69 34.89
C ASP A 216 13.67 19.23 34.73
N GLU A 217 12.83 18.97 33.73
CA GLU A 217 12.35 17.63 33.38
C GLU A 217 13.45 16.73 32.79
N VAL A 218 14.48 17.31 32.14
CA VAL A 218 15.48 16.57 31.35
C VAL A 218 16.16 15.47 32.15
N GLY A 219 16.57 15.76 33.40
CA GLY A 219 17.34 14.81 34.22
C GLY A 219 16.56 13.54 34.54
N GLY A 220 15.29 13.68 34.95
CA GLY A 220 14.42 12.54 35.26
C GLY A 220 13.96 11.79 34.01
N ALA A 221 13.71 12.51 32.91
CA ALA A 221 13.35 11.91 31.63
C ALA A 221 14.50 11.09 31.02
N PHE A 222 15.75 11.57 31.14
CA PHE A 222 16.95 10.85 30.69
C PHE A 222 17.10 9.50 31.40
N ASP A 223 17.15 9.47 32.73
CA ASP A 223 17.33 8.20 33.44
C ASP A 223 16.19 7.20 33.16
N ALA A 224 14.98 7.71 32.97
CA ALA A 224 13.83 6.87 32.67
C ALA A 224 13.90 6.30 31.26
N ALA A 225 14.38 7.07 30.28
CA ALA A 225 14.64 6.58 28.93
C ALA A 225 15.78 5.54 28.89
N VAL A 226 16.89 5.77 29.63
CA VAL A 226 18.00 4.82 29.73
C VAL A 226 17.51 3.50 30.32
N ARG A 227 16.86 3.50 31.49
CA ARG A 227 16.35 2.27 32.13
C ARG A 227 15.34 1.52 31.25
N GLU A 228 14.48 2.24 30.54
CA GLU A 228 13.50 1.65 29.63
C GLU A 228 14.18 1.00 28.41
N SER A 229 15.23 1.64 27.88
CA SER A 229 16.02 1.12 26.77
C SER A 229 16.87 -0.11 27.17
N GLU A 230 17.53 -0.06 28.34
CA GLU A 230 18.27 -1.21 28.90
C GLU A 230 17.34 -2.40 29.13
N ALA A 231 16.18 -2.18 29.75
CA ALA A 231 15.22 -3.24 30.05
C ALA A 231 14.55 -3.85 28.81
N ALA A 232 14.37 -3.07 27.74
CA ALA A 232 13.70 -3.52 26.52
C ALA A 232 14.66 -4.09 25.46
N PHE A 233 15.90 -3.58 25.39
CA PHE A 233 16.82 -3.81 24.27
C PHE A 233 18.26 -4.19 24.70
N GLY A 234 18.59 -4.13 25.99
CA GLY A 234 19.96 -4.38 26.49
C GLY A 234 20.97 -3.27 26.16
N ASP A 235 20.51 -2.16 25.59
CA ASP A 235 21.29 -0.99 25.20
C ASP A 235 20.69 0.26 25.86
N GLY A 236 21.47 0.96 26.67
CA GLY A 236 21.07 2.19 27.35
C GLY A 236 21.18 3.47 26.50
N SER A 237 21.49 3.35 25.20
CA SER A 237 21.73 4.50 24.34
C SER A 237 20.49 5.36 24.12
N VAL A 238 20.61 6.65 24.45
CA VAL A 238 19.54 7.66 24.33
C VAL A 238 20.04 8.87 23.55
N TYR A 239 19.23 9.39 22.64
CA TYR A 239 19.49 10.62 21.89
C TYR A 239 18.34 11.62 22.06
N VAL A 240 18.54 12.88 21.67
CA VAL A 240 17.53 13.94 21.77
C VAL A 240 17.19 14.52 20.41
N GLU A 241 15.91 14.78 20.17
CA GLU A 241 15.40 15.48 18.98
C GLU A 241 14.39 16.57 19.35
N ARG A 242 14.16 17.51 18.44
CA ARG A 242 13.06 18.48 18.54
C ARG A 242 11.73 17.72 18.53
N TYR A 243 10.88 17.96 19.52
CA TYR A 243 9.54 17.39 19.52
C TYR A 243 8.67 18.15 18.52
N LEU A 244 8.18 17.46 17.50
CA LEU A 244 7.24 18.02 16.54
C LEU A 244 5.82 17.85 17.12
N GLU A 245 5.14 18.97 17.41
CA GLU A 245 3.77 18.94 17.91
C GLU A 245 2.78 18.73 16.76
N ARG A 246 1.81 17.83 16.95
CA ARG A 246 0.74 17.50 16.00
C ARG A 246 1.23 17.34 14.54
N PRO A 247 2.32 16.59 14.28
CA PRO A 247 2.91 16.55 12.96
C PRO A 247 1.98 15.82 11.99
N ARG A 248 2.14 16.12 10.70
CA ARG A 248 1.56 15.36 9.61
C ARG A 248 2.56 14.36 9.09
N HIS A 249 2.07 13.20 8.67
CA HIS A 249 2.88 12.20 7.98
C HIS A 249 2.67 12.38 6.48
N ILE A 250 3.62 13.04 5.82
CA ILE A 250 3.61 13.30 4.38
C ILE A 250 4.71 12.47 3.74
N GLU A 251 4.42 11.72 2.69
CA GLU A 251 5.42 10.85 2.05
C GLU A 251 5.46 11.06 0.54
N ILE A 252 6.63 10.90 -0.08
CA ILE A 252 6.84 11.15 -1.51
C ILE A 252 7.12 9.83 -2.23
N GLN A 253 6.24 9.45 -3.16
CA GLN A 253 6.50 8.31 -4.05
C GLN A 253 7.67 8.63 -4.98
N LEU A 254 8.59 7.69 -5.10
CA LEU A 254 9.76 7.77 -5.98
C LEU A 254 9.80 6.58 -6.94
N PHE A 255 10.47 6.81 -8.06
CA PHE A 255 10.97 5.77 -8.94
C PHE A 255 12.39 6.10 -9.39
N GLY A 256 13.26 5.09 -9.39
CA GLY A 256 14.59 5.17 -10.00
C GLY A 256 14.84 4.03 -10.97
N ASP A 257 15.72 4.22 -11.95
CA ASP A 257 16.14 3.19 -12.90
C ASP A 257 17.66 2.90 -12.85
N THR A 258 18.09 1.85 -13.53
CA THR A 258 19.51 1.48 -13.66
C THR A 258 20.32 2.41 -14.57
N HIS A 259 19.70 3.47 -15.11
CA HIS A 259 20.32 4.47 -15.99
C HIS A 259 20.59 5.79 -15.25
N GLY A 260 20.29 5.85 -13.94
CA GLY A 260 20.49 7.01 -13.07
C GLY A 260 19.35 8.03 -13.11
N ASN A 261 18.24 7.73 -13.79
CA ASN A 261 17.07 8.59 -13.76
C ASN A 261 16.31 8.37 -12.44
N VAL A 262 15.84 9.46 -11.84
CA VAL A 262 15.01 9.45 -10.63
C VAL A 262 13.92 10.50 -10.78
N VAL A 263 12.66 10.08 -10.56
CA VAL A 263 11.46 10.93 -10.57
C VAL A 263 10.64 10.73 -9.30
N HIS A 264 9.84 11.72 -8.94
CA HIS A 264 8.80 11.62 -7.92
C HIS A 264 7.40 11.61 -8.54
N LEU A 265 6.50 10.83 -7.94
CA LEU A 265 5.08 10.76 -8.31
C LEU A 265 4.18 11.48 -7.28
N PHE A 266 4.71 12.60 -6.78
CA PHE A 266 4.09 13.50 -5.79
C PHE A 266 3.92 12.88 -4.40
N GLU A 267 3.22 13.60 -3.52
CA GLU A 267 3.02 13.22 -2.13
C GLU A 267 1.72 12.49 -1.85
N ARG A 268 1.75 11.68 -0.80
CA ARG A 268 0.58 11.18 -0.08
C ARG A 268 0.54 11.78 1.33
N GLU A 269 -0.67 12.03 1.83
CA GLU A 269 -0.97 12.36 3.22
C GLU A 269 -1.45 11.10 3.93
N CYS A 270 -0.73 10.69 4.96
CA CYS A 270 -0.92 9.43 5.67
C CYS A 270 -1.11 9.67 7.18
N SER A 271 -1.53 10.87 7.58
CA SER A 271 -1.64 11.29 8.98
C SER A 271 -2.69 10.53 9.80
N ILE A 272 -3.71 9.94 9.18
CA ILE A 272 -4.76 9.19 9.90
C ILE A 272 -4.24 7.80 10.27
N GLN A 273 -3.84 7.65 11.54
CA GLN A 273 -3.13 6.48 12.04
C GLN A 273 -3.70 6.00 13.39
N ARG A 274 -3.57 4.69 13.65
CA ARG A 274 -3.73 4.07 14.97
C ARG A 274 -2.40 3.46 15.39
N ARG A 275 -1.79 3.93 16.48
CA ARG A 275 -0.50 3.42 17.00
C ARG A 275 0.58 3.29 15.92
N HIS A 276 0.74 4.33 15.09
CA HIS A 276 1.65 4.39 13.93
C HIS A 276 1.31 3.46 12.75
N GLN A 277 0.17 2.79 12.76
CA GLN A 277 -0.38 2.07 11.60
C GLN A 277 -1.32 3.00 10.84
N LYS A 278 -1.03 3.27 9.57
CA LYS A 278 -1.86 4.09 8.68
C LYS A 278 -3.21 3.39 8.41
N LEU A 279 -4.29 4.18 8.34
CA LEU A 279 -5.67 3.70 8.15
C LEU A 279 -6.37 4.33 6.94
N VAL A 280 -6.08 5.61 6.69
CA VAL A 280 -6.63 6.42 5.61
C VAL A 280 -5.51 7.27 5.01
N GLU A 281 -5.37 7.20 3.70
CA GLU A 281 -4.31 7.84 2.94
C GLU A 281 -4.88 8.57 1.74
N GLU A 282 -4.35 9.75 1.41
CA GLU A 282 -4.82 10.52 0.26
C GLU A 282 -3.72 11.15 -0.59
N ALA A 283 -4.00 11.30 -1.89
CA ALA A 283 -3.13 11.96 -2.85
C ALA A 283 -3.93 12.94 -3.70
N PRO A 284 -3.44 14.17 -3.95
CA PRO A 284 -2.36 14.83 -3.22
C PRO A 284 -2.75 15.13 -1.76
N SER A 285 -1.81 15.64 -0.96
CA SER A 285 -2.12 16.11 0.39
C SER A 285 -2.98 17.39 0.36
N PRO A 286 -4.00 17.53 1.24
CA PRO A 286 -4.77 18.77 1.37
C PRO A 286 -3.97 19.92 2.01
N LEU A 287 -2.85 19.62 2.69
CA LEU A 287 -1.98 20.62 3.31
C LEU A 287 -1.00 21.24 2.32
N ILE A 288 -0.43 20.42 1.43
CA ILE A 288 0.78 20.77 0.70
C ILE A 288 0.46 21.61 -0.54
N GLY A 289 0.89 22.87 -0.53
CA GLY A 289 0.78 23.78 -1.66
C GLY A 289 1.74 23.44 -2.82
N PRO A 290 1.51 23.96 -4.05
CA PRO A 290 2.33 23.61 -5.21
C PRO A 290 3.83 23.93 -5.08
N GLU A 291 4.20 24.94 -4.30
CA GLU A 291 5.62 25.27 -4.06
C GLU A 291 6.27 24.27 -3.10
N GLU A 292 5.60 23.96 -2.00
CA GLU A 292 6.09 22.99 -1.02
C GLU A 292 6.14 21.58 -1.62
N ARG A 293 5.16 21.19 -2.43
CA ARG A 293 5.18 19.96 -3.24
C ARG A 293 6.46 19.83 -4.07
N ARG A 294 6.86 20.91 -4.76
CA ARG A 294 8.13 20.95 -5.51
C ARG A 294 9.36 20.84 -4.59
N ARG A 295 9.36 21.51 -3.43
CA ARG A 295 10.46 21.42 -2.45
C ARG A 295 10.63 20.02 -1.87
N MET A 296 9.53 19.39 -1.45
CA MET A 296 9.52 18.03 -0.89
C MET A 296 9.86 16.99 -1.96
N GLY A 297 9.25 17.08 -3.14
CA GLY A 297 9.57 16.24 -4.29
C GLY A 297 11.05 16.31 -4.69
N ALA A 298 11.61 17.52 -4.75
CA ALA A 298 13.04 17.71 -5.02
C ALA A 298 13.95 17.17 -3.91
N ALA A 299 13.52 17.23 -2.64
CA ALA A 299 14.26 16.64 -1.51
C ALA A 299 14.26 15.11 -1.57
N ALA A 300 13.11 14.49 -1.81
CA ALA A 300 12.96 13.05 -2.01
C ALA A 300 13.75 12.54 -3.24
N ALA A 301 13.75 13.30 -4.34
CA ALA A 301 14.56 12.96 -5.51
C ALA A 301 16.08 13.10 -5.26
N ARG A 302 16.53 13.98 -4.33
CA ARG A 302 17.93 14.00 -3.86
C ARG A 302 18.23 12.80 -2.97
N ALA A 303 17.33 12.44 -2.06
CA ALA A 303 17.45 11.26 -1.20
C ALA A 303 17.72 9.99 -2.01
N ALA A 304 16.87 9.70 -3.01
CA ALA A 304 17.03 8.54 -3.88
C ALA A 304 18.34 8.55 -4.68
N ARG A 305 18.75 9.70 -5.24
CA ARG A 305 20.03 9.82 -5.96
C ARG A 305 21.26 9.65 -5.07
N ALA A 306 21.16 9.96 -3.78
CA ALA A 306 22.27 9.82 -2.83
C ALA A 306 22.54 8.36 -2.40
N VAL A 307 21.67 7.42 -2.81
CA VAL A 307 21.77 5.97 -2.49
C VAL A 307 21.58 5.08 -3.73
N ASP A 308 21.78 5.66 -4.92
CA ASP A 308 21.67 5.01 -6.23
C ASP A 308 20.38 4.17 -6.37
N TYR A 309 19.24 4.77 -5.95
CA TYR A 309 17.99 4.03 -5.78
C TYR A 309 17.40 3.52 -7.09
N VAL A 310 16.92 2.26 -7.10
CA VAL A 310 16.31 1.59 -8.25
C VAL A 310 14.95 0.98 -7.86
N GLY A 311 13.99 1.04 -8.77
CA GLY A 311 12.62 0.55 -8.58
C GLY A 311 11.72 1.55 -7.84
N ALA A 312 10.60 1.05 -7.32
CA ALA A 312 9.66 1.82 -6.51
C ALA A 312 10.20 2.00 -5.08
N GLY A 313 10.02 3.19 -4.51
CA GLY A 313 10.34 3.48 -3.11
C GLY A 313 9.63 4.74 -2.63
N THR A 314 9.65 4.99 -1.32
CA THR A 314 9.02 6.17 -0.76
C THR A 314 9.90 6.80 0.31
N VAL A 315 10.03 8.12 0.28
CA VAL A 315 10.65 8.89 1.38
C VAL A 315 9.54 9.50 2.23
N GLU A 316 9.50 9.12 3.51
CA GLU A 316 8.53 9.62 4.48
C GLU A 316 9.07 10.87 5.19
N PHE A 317 8.18 11.83 5.46
CA PHE A 317 8.48 13.06 6.17
C PHE A 317 7.45 13.33 7.28
N LEU A 318 7.93 13.90 8.39
CA LEU A 318 7.07 14.60 9.34
C LEU A 318 7.01 16.09 8.96
N HIS A 319 5.81 16.61 8.71
CA HIS A 319 5.57 18.04 8.47
C HIS A 319 4.96 18.69 9.72
N ALA A 320 5.55 19.79 10.18
CA ALA A 320 5.08 20.55 11.32
C ALA A 320 5.54 22.02 11.22
N GLY A 321 4.67 22.97 11.54
CA GLY A 321 5.02 24.39 11.60
C GLY A 321 5.42 25.04 10.27
N GLY A 322 5.09 24.43 9.11
CA GLY A 322 5.56 24.89 7.79
C GLY A 322 6.96 24.38 7.42
N GLU A 323 7.50 23.44 8.19
CA GLU A 323 8.75 22.72 7.89
C GLU A 323 8.47 21.23 7.72
N PHE A 324 9.32 20.53 6.96
CA PHE A 324 9.27 19.08 6.80
C PHE A 324 10.62 18.44 7.11
N PHE A 325 10.60 17.24 7.67
CA PHE A 325 11.79 16.51 8.13
C PHE A 325 11.71 15.04 7.75
N PHE A 326 12.79 14.51 7.18
CA PHE A 326 12.94 13.09 6.87
C PHE A 326 12.67 12.24 8.11
N LEU A 327 11.80 11.24 7.93
CA LEU A 327 11.48 10.23 8.93
C LEU A 327 12.20 8.92 8.61
N GLU A 328 11.91 8.35 7.45
CA GLU A 328 12.50 7.09 6.96
C GLU A 328 12.35 6.98 5.43
N MET A 329 12.95 5.94 4.84
CA MET A 329 12.73 5.57 3.44
C MET A 329 12.28 4.12 3.34
N ASN A 330 11.06 3.91 2.87
CA ASN A 330 10.52 2.59 2.60
C ASN A 330 11.12 2.10 1.28
N THR A 331 11.91 1.02 1.31
CA THR A 331 12.74 0.56 0.18
C THR A 331 12.01 -0.41 -0.76
N ARG A 332 10.73 -0.15 -0.97
CA ARG A 332 9.76 -1.03 -1.63
C ARG A 332 8.50 -0.24 -2.05
N LEU A 333 7.60 -0.92 -2.75
CA LEU A 333 6.21 -0.47 -2.86
C LEU A 333 5.54 -0.38 -1.48
N GLN A 334 4.51 0.45 -1.36
CA GLN A 334 3.69 0.61 -0.15
C GLN A 334 2.24 0.20 -0.41
N VAL A 335 1.47 0.07 0.66
CA VAL A 335 0.06 -0.38 0.63
C VAL A 335 -0.76 0.64 -0.16
N GLU A 336 -0.55 1.91 0.19
CA GLU A 336 -1.17 3.13 -0.30
C GLU A 336 -0.72 3.61 -1.70
N HIS A 337 0.02 2.78 -2.45
CA HIS A 337 0.38 3.13 -3.83
C HIS A 337 -0.81 3.47 -4.76
N PRO A 338 -2.02 2.88 -4.65
CA PRO A 338 -3.11 3.14 -5.59
C PRO A 338 -3.61 4.58 -5.61
N VAL A 339 -3.49 5.34 -4.52
CA VAL A 339 -3.88 6.78 -4.57
C VAL A 339 -2.95 7.56 -5.49
N THR A 340 -1.66 7.22 -5.52
CA THR A 340 -0.69 7.77 -6.48
C THR A 340 -1.01 7.32 -7.91
N GLU A 341 -1.34 6.04 -8.13
CA GLU A 341 -1.73 5.52 -9.45
C GLU A 341 -2.96 6.26 -10.00
N LEU A 342 -3.98 6.48 -9.18
CA LEU A 342 -5.23 7.11 -9.62
C LEU A 342 -5.09 8.60 -9.94
N VAL A 343 -4.19 9.35 -9.28
CA VAL A 343 -3.96 10.78 -9.61
C VAL A 343 -2.91 11.02 -10.68
N THR A 344 -2.03 10.06 -10.94
CA THR A 344 -0.99 10.17 -11.99
C THR A 344 -1.32 9.41 -13.28
N GLY A 345 -2.19 8.40 -13.21
CA GLY A 345 -2.44 7.48 -14.32
C GLY A 345 -1.26 6.53 -14.61
N VAL A 346 -0.28 6.44 -13.71
CA VAL A 346 0.89 5.56 -13.84
C VAL A 346 0.66 4.28 -13.05
N ASP A 347 0.81 3.11 -13.68
CA ASP A 347 0.87 1.82 -12.98
C ASP A 347 2.29 1.62 -12.40
N LEU A 348 2.40 1.55 -11.07
CA LEU A 348 3.73 1.45 -10.43
C LEU A 348 4.31 0.03 -10.53
N VAL A 349 3.47 -1.00 -10.62
CA VAL A 349 3.90 -2.40 -10.74
C VAL A 349 4.41 -2.68 -12.15
N GLU A 350 3.78 -2.12 -13.18
CA GLU A 350 4.31 -2.12 -14.55
C GLU A 350 5.72 -1.51 -14.57
N TRP A 351 5.88 -0.32 -13.98
CA TRP A 351 7.18 0.34 -13.91
C TRP A 351 8.21 -0.48 -13.14
N GLN A 352 7.81 -1.23 -12.10
CA GLN A 352 8.71 -2.12 -11.37
C GLN A 352 9.24 -3.23 -12.29
N PHE A 353 8.37 -3.82 -13.14
CA PHE A 353 8.79 -4.85 -14.11
C PHE A 353 9.64 -4.30 -15.25
N ARG A 354 9.33 -3.10 -15.77
CA ARG A 354 10.15 -2.43 -16.80
C ARG A 354 11.55 -2.14 -16.28
N VAL A 355 11.66 -1.49 -15.12
CA VAL A 355 12.95 -1.18 -14.50
C VAL A 355 13.73 -2.45 -14.13
N ALA A 356 13.07 -3.48 -13.60
CA ALA A 356 13.73 -4.77 -13.32
C ALA A 356 14.18 -5.51 -14.60
N SER A 357 13.60 -5.20 -15.76
CA SER A 357 14.07 -5.68 -17.07
C SER A 357 15.25 -4.84 -17.62
N GLY A 358 15.59 -3.73 -16.96
CA GLY A 358 16.61 -2.78 -17.38
C GLY A 358 16.13 -1.70 -18.34
N GLU A 359 14.82 -1.50 -18.50
CA GLU A 359 14.29 -0.35 -19.24
C GLU A 359 14.51 0.96 -18.45
N PRO A 360 14.72 2.11 -19.13
CA PRO A 360 14.68 3.41 -18.47
C PRO A 360 13.26 3.79 -18.03
N LEU A 361 13.14 4.77 -17.14
CA LEU A 361 11.84 5.29 -16.70
C LEU A 361 10.97 5.76 -17.89
N PRO A 362 9.71 5.30 -18.02
CA PRO A 362 8.85 5.65 -19.16
C PRO A 362 8.47 7.13 -19.31
N LEU A 363 8.56 7.93 -18.23
CA LEU A 363 8.24 9.36 -18.23
C LEU A 363 9.30 10.17 -17.45
N ARG A 364 9.58 11.39 -17.91
CA ARG A 364 10.37 12.39 -17.21
C ARG A 364 9.53 13.11 -16.15
N GLN A 365 10.19 13.81 -15.22
CA GLN A 365 9.53 14.46 -14.08
C GLN A 365 8.43 15.46 -14.50
N GLU A 366 8.66 16.19 -15.59
CA GLU A 366 7.78 17.19 -16.17
C GLU A 366 6.60 16.61 -16.97
N GLU A 367 6.62 15.31 -17.26
CA GLU A 367 5.56 14.60 -18.01
C GLU A 367 4.55 13.90 -17.10
N ILE A 368 4.89 13.66 -15.83
CA ILE A 368 4.03 12.99 -14.84
C ILE A 368 2.90 13.95 -14.43
N PRO A 369 1.62 13.63 -14.73
CA PRO A 369 0.51 14.53 -14.44
C PRO A 369 0.03 14.37 -12.99
N LEU A 370 -0.65 15.40 -12.46
CA LEU A 370 -1.39 15.33 -11.20
C LEU A 370 -2.84 15.72 -11.48
N ARG A 371 -3.78 14.77 -11.38
CA ARG A 371 -5.17 14.93 -11.81
C ARG A 371 -6.15 14.46 -10.74
N GLY A 372 -7.00 15.37 -10.29
CA GLY A 372 -8.02 15.08 -9.29
C GLY A 372 -7.42 14.75 -7.92
N HIS A 373 -8.14 13.92 -7.17
CA HIS A 373 -7.83 13.56 -5.79
C HIS A 373 -8.24 12.12 -5.53
N ALA A 374 -7.38 11.31 -4.92
CA ALA A 374 -7.66 9.93 -4.52
C ALA A 374 -7.54 9.74 -3.01
N LEU A 375 -8.31 8.79 -2.49
CA LEU A 375 -8.39 8.44 -1.07
C LEU A 375 -8.45 6.92 -0.94
N GLU A 376 -7.62 6.33 -0.09
CA GLU A 376 -7.63 4.93 0.29
C GLU A 376 -8.12 4.76 1.73
N CYS A 377 -8.73 3.61 1.99
CA CYS A 377 -9.21 3.15 3.28
C CYS A 377 -8.80 1.68 3.44
N ARG A 378 -7.93 1.40 4.42
CA ARG A 378 -7.50 0.03 4.74
C ARG A 378 -8.59 -0.71 5.50
N ILE A 379 -9.23 -1.67 4.86
CA ILE A 379 -10.26 -2.50 5.49
C ILE A 379 -9.60 -3.67 6.21
N THR A 380 -9.54 -3.60 7.54
CA THR A 380 -8.95 -4.63 8.41
C THR A 380 -10.00 -5.41 9.20
N SER A 381 -9.68 -6.65 9.55
CA SER A 381 -10.42 -7.48 10.51
C SER A 381 -10.03 -7.15 11.96
N GLU A 382 -10.19 -5.89 12.34
CA GLU A 382 -10.09 -5.41 13.73
C GLU A 382 -11.42 -4.79 14.13
N SER A 383 -11.86 -4.96 15.39
CA SER A 383 -13.01 -4.24 15.95
C SER A 383 -12.56 -2.92 16.58
N PRO A 384 -12.79 -1.74 15.97
CA PRO A 384 -12.23 -0.48 16.47
C PRO A 384 -12.83 -0.09 17.83
N PHE A 385 -14.11 -0.39 18.02
CA PHE A 385 -14.90 -0.08 19.22
C PHE A 385 -14.51 -0.96 20.42
N ASP A 386 -13.86 -2.11 20.17
CA ASP A 386 -13.26 -2.98 21.20
C ASP A 386 -11.73 -2.75 21.31
N GLY A 387 -11.25 -1.55 21.04
CA GLY A 387 -9.83 -1.19 21.15
C GLY A 387 -8.94 -1.72 20.01
N PHE A 388 -9.54 -2.01 18.84
CA PHE A 388 -8.89 -2.64 17.69
C PHE A 388 -8.31 -4.02 18.02
N LEU A 389 -9.12 -4.88 18.64
CA LEU A 389 -8.82 -6.30 18.79
C LEU A 389 -8.96 -7.00 17.42
N PRO A 390 -7.99 -7.85 17.01
CA PRO A 390 -8.13 -8.67 15.81
C PRO A 390 -9.31 -9.64 15.91
N VAL A 391 -10.01 -9.83 14.80
CA VAL A 391 -11.20 -10.69 14.69
C VAL A 391 -10.92 -11.80 13.67
N THR A 392 -11.13 -13.04 14.10
CA THR A 392 -11.06 -14.23 13.24
C THR A 392 -12.44 -14.75 12.88
N GLY A 393 -12.51 -15.55 11.83
CA GLY A 393 -13.75 -16.19 11.39
C GLY A 393 -13.72 -16.55 9.91
N ILE A 394 -14.90 -16.80 9.34
CA ILE A 394 -15.07 -17.10 7.92
C ILE A 394 -15.92 -15.99 7.31
N VAL A 395 -15.49 -15.46 6.16
CA VAL A 395 -16.24 -14.45 5.41
C VAL A 395 -17.47 -15.10 4.75
N ASP A 396 -18.67 -14.95 5.33
CA ASP A 396 -19.89 -15.63 4.87
C ASP A 396 -20.66 -14.88 3.76
N GLU A 397 -20.58 -13.54 3.76
CA GLU A 397 -20.98 -12.62 2.70
C GLU A 397 -19.78 -11.74 2.30
N PHE A 398 -19.57 -11.54 1.00
CA PHE A 398 -18.64 -10.55 0.49
C PHE A 398 -19.21 -9.88 -0.76
N VAL A 399 -19.47 -8.57 -0.67
CA VAL A 399 -19.92 -7.73 -1.77
C VAL A 399 -19.06 -6.45 -1.77
N PRO A 400 -18.03 -6.36 -2.63
CA PRO A 400 -17.25 -5.13 -2.76
C PRO A 400 -18.07 -4.04 -3.49
N PRO A 401 -17.81 -2.75 -3.19
CA PRO A 401 -18.45 -1.64 -3.88
C PRO A 401 -17.88 -1.43 -5.28
N HIS A 402 -18.67 -0.84 -6.16
CA HIS A 402 -18.35 -0.67 -7.58
C HIS A 402 -18.75 0.72 -8.11
N GLY A 403 -18.54 0.96 -9.41
CA GLY A 403 -18.96 2.17 -10.11
C GLY A 403 -17.84 3.19 -10.34
N ALA A 404 -18.17 4.29 -11.02
CA ALA A 404 -17.19 5.25 -11.52
C ALA A 404 -16.34 5.86 -10.39
N GLY A 405 -15.01 5.70 -10.48
CA GLY A 405 -14.04 6.21 -9.52
C GLY A 405 -13.93 5.39 -8.22
N VAL A 406 -14.36 4.12 -8.21
CA VAL A 406 -14.19 3.19 -7.08
C VAL A 406 -13.31 2.01 -7.52
N ARG A 407 -12.30 1.68 -6.73
CA ARG A 407 -11.37 0.55 -6.92
C ARG A 407 -11.32 -0.26 -5.63
N TRP A 408 -11.24 -1.59 -5.78
CA TRP A 408 -11.08 -2.54 -4.67
C TRP A 408 -9.89 -3.45 -4.93
N ASP A 409 -8.89 -3.37 -4.06
CA ASP A 409 -7.71 -4.22 -4.07
C ASP A 409 -7.74 -5.08 -2.81
N GLY A 410 -8.34 -6.28 -2.88
CA GLY A 410 -8.51 -7.15 -1.71
C GLY A 410 -8.02 -8.58 -1.92
N GLY A 411 -7.58 -9.19 -0.82
CA GLY A 411 -7.05 -10.55 -0.75
C GLY A 411 -8.04 -11.59 -0.23
N ILE A 412 -9.33 -11.27 -0.22
CA ILE A 412 -10.40 -12.13 0.34
C ILE A 412 -11.48 -12.47 -0.70
N ALA A 413 -12.20 -13.54 -0.43
CA ALA A 413 -13.42 -13.94 -1.12
C ALA A 413 -14.45 -14.50 -0.12
N ARG A 414 -15.67 -14.77 -0.59
CA ARG A 414 -16.64 -15.54 0.20
C ARG A 414 -16.08 -16.93 0.50
N GLY A 415 -16.09 -17.32 1.77
CA GLY A 415 -15.49 -18.57 2.26
C GLY A 415 -14.03 -18.45 2.69
N SER A 416 -13.40 -17.27 2.56
CA SER A 416 -12.05 -17.04 3.13
C SER A 416 -12.06 -17.17 4.65
N GLU A 417 -11.14 -17.94 5.20
CA GLU A 417 -10.85 -18.02 6.63
C GLU A 417 -9.84 -16.92 7.01
N ILE A 418 -10.18 -16.14 8.03
CA ILE A 418 -9.34 -15.09 8.59
C ILE A 418 -8.81 -15.57 9.94
N GLY A 419 -7.50 -15.82 10.01
CA GLY A 419 -6.79 -16.29 11.21
C GLY A 419 -5.82 -15.25 11.79
N LEU A 420 -5.21 -15.56 12.93
CA LEU A 420 -4.24 -14.70 13.63
C LEU A 420 -2.79 -14.85 13.11
N HIS A 421 -2.57 -15.54 12.00
CA HIS A 421 -1.21 -15.87 11.52
C HIS A 421 -0.52 -14.71 10.78
N TYR A 422 -1.30 -13.77 10.25
CA TYR A 422 -0.85 -12.67 9.39
C TYR A 422 -1.45 -11.34 9.84
N ASP A 423 -1.15 -10.28 9.10
CA ASP A 423 -1.77 -8.98 9.29
C ASP A 423 -3.29 -9.03 9.00
N PRO A 424 -4.10 -8.15 9.61
CA PRO A 424 -5.55 -8.19 9.50
C PRO A 424 -6.10 -7.53 8.22
N LEU A 425 -5.28 -7.16 7.23
CA LEU A 425 -5.76 -6.47 6.02
C LEU A 425 -6.57 -7.42 5.13
N LEU A 426 -7.86 -7.10 4.97
CA LEU A 426 -8.79 -7.80 4.09
C LEU A 426 -8.71 -7.26 2.66
N GLY A 427 -8.55 -5.94 2.56
CA GLY A 427 -8.35 -5.23 1.31
C GLY A 427 -8.33 -3.73 1.47
N LYS A 428 -8.12 -3.05 0.35
CA LYS A 428 -8.02 -1.61 0.23
C LYS A 428 -9.22 -1.13 -0.58
N LEU A 429 -10.02 -0.24 0.00
CA LEU A 429 -11.04 0.48 -0.74
C LEU A 429 -10.48 1.83 -1.16
N ILE A 430 -10.42 2.10 -2.46
CA ILE A 430 -9.85 3.34 -3.00
C ILE A 430 -10.89 4.06 -3.84
N THR A 431 -10.97 5.38 -3.70
CA THR A 431 -11.82 6.21 -4.56
C THR A 431 -11.06 7.39 -5.16
N TRP A 432 -11.55 7.89 -6.31
CA TRP A 432 -11.01 9.06 -7.00
C TRP A 432 -12.14 10.00 -7.46
N ALA A 433 -11.86 11.29 -7.53
CA ALA A 433 -12.71 12.33 -8.10
C ALA A 433 -11.88 13.51 -8.64
N PRO A 434 -12.48 14.47 -9.36
CA PRO A 434 -11.82 15.73 -9.73
C PRO A 434 -11.40 16.62 -8.55
N ASP A 435 -11.99 16.44 -7.36
CA ASP A 435 -11.67 17.20 -6.14
C ASP A 435 -11.86 16.36 -4.87
N ARG A 436 -11.16 16.73 -3.79
CA ARG A 436 -11.18 16.03 -2.49
C ARG A 436 -12.60 15.85 -1.92
N ARG A 437 -13.49 16.85 -2.05
CA ARG A 437 -14.86 16.77 -1.52
C ARG A 437 -15.64 15.68 -2.24
N GLY A 438 -15.52 15.62 -3.57
CA GLY A 438 -16.09 14.55 -4.40
C GLY A 438 -15.52 13.17 -4.05
N THR A 439 -14.23 13.08 -3.73
CA THR A 439 -13.57 11.83 -3.32
C THR A 439 -14.08 11.34 -1.97
N VAL A 440 -14.12 12.19 -0.94
CA VAL A 440 -14.66 11.84 0.38
C VAL A 440 -16.13 11.40 0.30
N GLN A 441 -16.97 12.10 -0.47
CA GLN A 441 -18.38 11.69 -0.66
C GLN A 441 -18.51 10.36 -1.40
N ARG A 442 -17.62 10.08 -2.37
CA ARG A 442 -17.58 8.78 -3.06
C ARG A 442 -17.09 7.66 -2.14
N MET A 443 -16.10 7.92 -1.29
CA MET A 443 -15.63 6.97 -0.28
C MET A 443 -16.74 6.63 0.72
N LYS A 444 -17.46 7.63 1.25
CA LYS A 444 -18.61 7.41 2.13
C LYS A 444 -19.66 6.50 1.48
N ARG A 445 -20.01 6.75 0.21
CA ARG A 445 -20.95 5.89 -0.55
C ARG A 445 -20.41 4.46 -0.69
N ALA A 446 -19.15 4.30 -1.08
CA ALA A 446 -18.53 3.00 -1.29
C ALA A 446 -18.38 2.19 0.02
N LEU A 447 -18.08 2.84 1.14
CA LEU A 447 -18.07 2.20 2.47
C LEU A 447 -19.47 1.72 2.90
N GLY A 448 -20.53 2.46 2.56
CA GLY A 448 -21.92 2.04 2.79
C GLY A 448 -22.43 0.94 1.85
N GLU A 449 -21.77 0.76 0.69
CA GLU A 449 -22.07 -0.30 -0.28
C GLU A 449 -21.30 -1.61 0.01
N LEU A 450 -20.13 -1.50 0.65
CA LEU A 450 -19.27 -2.63 1.05
C LEU A 450 -19.97 -3.51 2.08
N ARG A 451 -20.12 -4.80 1.78
CA ARG A 451 -20.57 -5.82 2.75
C ARG A 451 -19.52 -6.90 2.93
N ILE A 452 -19.13 -7.10 4.18
CA ILE A 452 -18.29 -8.20 4.66
C ILE A 452 -19.02 -8.79 5.87
N GLY A 453 -19.50 -10.02 5.73
CA GLY A 453 -20.20 -10.77 6.77
C GLY A 453 -19.30 -11.78 7.47
N GLY A 454 -19.80 -12.37 8.57
CA GLY A 454 -19.13 -13.43 9.34
C GLY A 454 -17.97 -12.97 10.23
N ILE A 455 -17.41 -11.78 9.97
CA ILE A 455 -16.37 -11.12 10.79
C ILE A 455 -16.68 -9.63 10.95
N ALA A 456 -16.24 -9.03 12.05
CA ALA A 456 -16.24 -7.57 12.20
C ALA A 456 -15.06 -6.95 11.46
N THR A 457 -15.21 -5.69 11.04
CA THR A 457 -14.18 -4.94 10.30
C THR A 457 -14.10 -3.50 10.79
N CYS A 458 -13.02 -2.79 10.43
CA CYS A 458 -12.86 -1.38 10.76
C CYS A 458 -13.72 -0.41 9.91
N ALA A 459 -14.42 -0.89 8.87
CA ALA A 459 -15.18 -0.06 7.94
C ALA A 459 -16.18 0.94 8.58
N PRO A 460 -16.89 0.62 9.69
CA PRO A 460 -17.76 1.58 10.36
C PRO A 460 -17.02 2.79 10.94
N LEU A 461 -15.80 2.61 11.48
CA LEU A 461 -14.97 3.73 11.94
C LEU A 461 -14.55 4.60 10.74
N LEU A 462 -14.14 3.98 9.64
CA LEU A 462 -13.74 4.70 8.43
C LEU A 462 -14.90 5.55 7.89
N SER A 463 -16.13 5.02 7.94
CA SER A 463 -17.35 5.77 7.59
C SER A 463 -17.58 6.98 8.51
N ARG A 464 -17.37 6.85 9.83
CA ARG A 464 -17.43 7.97 10.77
C ARG A 464 -16.37 9.04 10.48
N ILE A 465 -15.14 8.63 10.13
CA ILE A 465 -14.07 9.56 9.72
C ILE A 465 -14.49 10.35 8.46
N MET A 466 -15.14 9.73 7.47
CA MET A 466 -15.60 10.45 6.26
C MET A 466 -16.62 11.56 6.55
N ASP A 467 -17.36 11.49 7.66
CA ASP A 467 -18.33 12.49 8.07
C ASP A 467 -17.78 13.58 8.99
N GLU A 468 -16.61 13.34 9.60
CA GLU A 468 -16.01 14.20 10.62
C GLU A 468 -15.55 15.57 10.02
N PRO A 469 -15.89 16.72 10.63
CA PRO A 469 -15.59 18.05 10.10
C PRO A 469 -14.10 18.37 9.85
N ASP A 470 -13.22 18.07 10.81
CA ASP A 470 -11.77 18.26 10.69
C ASP A 470 -11.18 17.37 9.60
N PHE A 471 -11.63 16.10 9.48
CA PHE A 471 -11.23 15.27 8.34
C PHE A 471 -11.67 15.89 7.01
N ARG A 472 -12.92 16.34 6.90
CA ARG A 472 -13.48 16.92 5.67
C ARG A 472 -12.83 18.26 5.27
N GLU A 473 -12.41 19.04 6.26
CA GLU A 473 -11.70 20.30 6.07
C GLU A 473 -10.17 20.13 6.02
N GLY A 474 -9.67 18.90 6.16
CA GLY A 474 -8.26 18.55 6.01
C GLY A 474 -7.40 18.96 7.19
N ARG A 475 -7.97 19.17 8.39
CA ARG A 475 -7.26 19.35 9.67
C ARG A 475 -6.84 17.99 10.25
N LEU A 476 -5.79 17.40 9.67
CA LEU A 476 -5.28 16.10 10.07
C LEU A 476 -4.01 16.24 10.92
N SER A 477 -3.73 15.23 11.75
CA SER A 477 -2.48 15.08 12.50
C SER A 477 -2.21 13.60 12.76
N THR A 478 -0.98 13.19 13.07
CA THR A 478 -0.71 11.80 13.54
C THR A 478 -1.35 11.47 14.89
N ALA A 479 -1.93 12.47 15.58
CA ALA A 479 -2.68 12.31 16.81
C ALA A 479 -4.20 12.26 16.60
N TYR A 480 -4.69 12.27 15.36
CA TYR A 480 -6.11 12.45 15.02
C TYR A 480 -7.09 11.57 15.82
N LEU A 481 -6.89 10.26 15.91
CA LEU A 481 -7.80 9.40 16.70
C LEU A 481 -7.75 9.64 18.22
N THR A 482 -6.69 10.25 18.73
CA THR A 482 -6.57 10.71 20.12
C THR A 482 -7.26 12.07 20.32
N GLU A 483 -7.28 12.91 19.28
CA GLU A 483 -7.92 14.23 19.26
C GLU A 483 -9.45 14.13 19.05
N HIS A 484 -9.92 13.04 18.42
CA HIS A 484 -11.33 12.75 18.15
C HIS A 484 -11.78 11.41 18.78
N PRO A 485 -11.76 11.25 20.13
CA PRO A 485 -12.04 9.98 20.79
C PRO A 485 -13.46 9.47 20.55
N ASP A 486 -14.45 10.36 20.42
CA ASP A 486 -15.87 10.06 20.17
C ASP A 486 -16.09 9.20 18.91
N LEU A 487 -15.15 9.22 17.94
CA LEU A 487 -15.20 8.35 16.77
C LEU A 487 -15.14 6.86 17.13
N LEU A 488 -14.51 6.52 18.28
CA LEU A 488 -14.33 5.18 18.80
C LEU A 488 -15.42 4.74 19.79
N ASP A 489 -16.40 5.59 20.09
CA ASP A 489 -17.49 5.23 21.00
C ASP A 489 -18.42 4.18 20.38
N ALA A 490 -18.61 3.05 21.07
CA ALA A 490 -19.52 1.98 20.67
C ALA A 490 -21.02 2.39 20.66
N ALA A 491 -21.34 3.65 20.93
CA ALA A 491 -22.69 4.18 20.89
C ALA A 491 -23.26 4.13 19.47
N MET A 492 -24.18 3.19 19.23
CA MET A 492 -25.03 3.18 18.04
C MET A 492 -25.83 4.49 17.95
N SER A 493 -25.99 5.04 16.76
CA SER A 493 -26.95 6.13 16.51
C SER A 493 -28.39 5.70 16.83
N ALA A 494 -29.31 6.67 16.91
CA ALA A 494 -30.73 6.38 17.07
C ALA A 494 -31.27 5.55 15.88
N ALA A 495 -30.89 5.90 14.66
CA ALA A 495 -31.29 5.21 13.44
C ALA A 495 -30.77 3.76 13.38
N GLU A 496 -29.51 3.51 13.76
CA GLU A 496 -28.97 2.14 13.85
C GLU A 496 -29.72 1.30 14.91
N ARG A 497 -30.10 1.91 16.04
CA ARG A 497 -30.89 1.22 17.07
C ARG A 497 -32.30 0.89 16.58
N GLU A 498 -32.97 1.82 15.92
CA GLU A 498 -34.29 1.57 15.31
C GLU A 498 -34.22 0.47 14.24
N ALA A 499 -33.21 0.51 13.37
CA ALA A 499 -32.99 -0.52 12.35
C ALA A 499 -32.72 -1.90 12.98
N LEU A 500 -31.90 -1.97 14.03
CA LEU A 500 -31.61 -3.22 14.75
C LEU A 500 -32.84 -3.77 15.49
N ILE A 501 -33.67 -2.90 16.08
CA ILE A 501 -34.94 -3.28 16.70
C ILE A 501 -35.90 -3.86 15.66
N ALA A 502 -36.05 -3.17 14.51
CA ALA A 502 -36.90 -3.64 13.41
C ALA A 502 -36.41 -4.98 12.82
N ALA A 503 -35.10 -5.13 12.60
CA ALA A 503 -34.51 -6.38 12.11
C ALA A 503 -34.70 -7.53 13.12
N SER A 504 -34.51 -7.26 14.41
CA SER A 504 -34.72 -8.24 15.49
C SER A 504 -36.19 -8.68 15.58
N ALA A 505 -37.12 -7.74 15.44
CA ALA A 505 -38.56 -8.04 15.41
C ALA A 505 -38.96 -8.88 14.18
N LEU A 506 -38.41 -8.59 13.00
CA LEU A 506 -38.63 -9.37 11.78
C LEU A 506 -38.03 -10.79 11.87
N LEU A 507 -36.83 -10.93 12.45
CA LEU A 507 -36.19 -12.24 12.68
C LEU A 507 -36.98 -13.09 13.67
N GLU A 508 -37.44 -12.51 14.79
CA GLU A 508 -38.30 -13.19 15.76
C GLU A 508 -39.68 -13.53 15.16
N HIS A 509 -40.24 -12.66 14.31
CA HIS A 509 -41.49 -12.95 13.60
C HIS A 509 -41.34 -14.16 12.67
N ARG A 510 -40.30 -14.19 11.80
CA ARG A 510 -40.01 -15.37 10.96
C ARG A 510 -39.80 -16.64 11.78
N ARG A 511 -39.01 -16.57 12.86
CA ARG A 511 -38.81 -17.71 13.77
C ARG A 511 -40.11 -18.21 14.39
N ARG A 512 -41.10 -17.34 14.62
CA ARG A 512 -42.44 -17.74 15.08
C ARG A 512 -43.26 -18.38 13.96
N GLU A 513 -43.20 -17.86 12.73
CA GLU A 513 -43.86 -18.47 11.57
C GLU A 513 -43.30 -19.87 11.26
N GLU A 514 -41.97 -20.02 11.24
CA GLU A 514 -41.28 -21.30 11.06
C GLU A 514 -41.62 -22.31 12.17
N ARG A 515 -41.84 -21.86 13.40
CA ARG A 515 -42.32 -22.69 14.52
C ARG A 515 -43.84 -22.96 14.48
N ALA A 516 -44.60 -22.26 13.63
CA ALA A 516 -46.07 -22.29 13.66
C ALA A 516 -46.72 -23.24 12.64
N ALA A 517 -45.95 -23.93 11.79
CA ALA A 517 -46.49 -24.84 10.78
C ALA A 517 -45.83 -26.24 10.80
N PRO A 518 -46.58 -27.34 10.59
CA PRO A 518 -48.04 -27.45 10.46
C PRO A 518 -48.72 -28.00 11.73
N ARG A 519 -49.88 -27.44 12.10
CA ARG A 519 -50.85 -28.18 12.92
C ARG A 519 -51.48 -29.27 12.06
N ILE A 520 -51.46 -30.51 12.52
CA ILE A 520 -52.20 -31.61 11.89
C ILE A 520 -53.70 -31.27 11.93
N GLY A 521 -54.32 -31.13 10.76
CA GLY A 521 -55.77 -30.99 10.65
C GLY A 521 -56.46 -32.29 11.05
N GLY A 522 -56.91 -32.38 12.30
CA GLY A 522 -57.73 -33.51 12.76
C GLY A 522 -59.09 -33.49 12.08
N GLY A 523 -59.37 -34.46 11.21
CA GLY A 523 -60.56 -34.39 10.35
C GLY A 523 -60.89 -35.63 9.50
N GLY A 524 -60.60 -36.84 10.00
CA GLY A 524 -61.19 -38.08 9.47
C GLY A 524 -60.50 -38.75 8.27
N THR A 525 -59.86 -39.89 8.54
CA THR A 525 -59.58 -40.93 7.55
C THR A 525 -60.27 -42.22 8.02
N PRO A 526 -60.96 -43.00 7.15
CA PRO A 526 -61.76 -44.14 7.61
C PRO A 526 -60.91 -45.26 8.22
N LEU A 527 -61.45 -45.94 9.25
CA LEU A 527 -60.83 -47.11 9.88
C LEU A 527 -60.59 -48.23 8.85
N GLY A 528 -59.37 -48.77 8.84
CA GLY A 528 -58.92 -49.77 7.87
C GLY A 528 -59.50 -51.17 8.13
N ASP A 529 -59.50 -52.02 7.10
CA ASP A 529 -60.17 -53.34 7.10
C ASP A 529 -59.71 -54.33 8.19
N TRP A 530 -58.57 -54.08 8.85
CA TRP A 530 -58.12 -54.88 9.98
C TRP A 530 -58.94 -54.63 11.26
N GLN A 531 -59.48 -53.41 11.44
CA GLN A 531 -60.32 -53.05 12.60
C GLN A 531 -61.76 -53.56 12.47
N ARG A 532 -62.19 -53.96 11.26
CA ARG A 532 -63.49 -54.64 11.04
C ARG A 532 -63.49 -56.11 11.45
N ARG A 533 -62.32 -56.74 11.69
CA ARG A 533 -62.20 -58.19 11.97
C ARG A 533 -62.05 -58.56 13.46
N ALA A 534 -62.25 -57.59 14.36
CA ALA A 534 -62.25 -57.82 15.81
C ALA A 534 -63.65 -58.05 16.41
N HIS A 535 -64.71 -57.82 15.63
CA HIS A 535 -66.11 -58.10 15.99
C HIS A 535 -66.86 -58.58 14.73
N GLY A 536 -66.97 -59.89 14.56
CA GLY A 536 -67.60 -60.54 13.40
C GLY A 536 -67.12 -61.97 13.24
#